data_AF-A0A3M2SVI1-F1
#
_entry.id   AF-A0A3M2SVI1-F1
#
_cell.length_a   1.000
_cell.length_b   1.000
_cell.length_c   1.000
_cell.angle_alpha   90.00
_cell.angle_beta   90.00
_cell.angle_gamma   90.00
#
_symmetry.space_group_name_H-M   'P 1'
#
loop_
_entity.id
_entity.type
_entity.pdbx_description
1 polymer ?
#
loop_
_entity_poly.entity_id
_entity_poly.type
_entity_poly.pdbx_seq_one_letter_code
_entity_poly.pdbx_strand_id
1 'polypeptide(L)'
;TLDQPSQLLARSLTILAPTRDDYATALYAASFNWPAVFARLQDLCTAHGYPWHEARGFCVVVFRSRLRAGADADWLHELDERSDEEACASGGLLKYWFGGADWRGDNLATCIWRCRADAQRGGLGAWHRRARGAARELYERVEFAVLRLEVGDGGREWRFT
;
A
#
# COMPACT_ATOMS: atom_id res chain seq x y z
N THR A 1 9.08 -16.49 3.43
CA THR A 1 7.87 -16.43 4.27
C THR A 1 7.91 -15.21 5.16
N LEU A 2 6.77 -14.56 5.42
CA LEU A 2 6.67 -13.43 6.35
C LEU A 2 6.88 -13.90 7.80
N ASP A 3 7.54 -13.10 8.63
CA ASP A 3 7.63 -13.38 10.07
C ASP A 3 6.34 -12.97 10.79
N GLN A 4 6.19 -13.39 12.05
CA GLN A 4 4.95 -13.23 12.81
C GLN A 4 4.42 -11.78 12.85
N PRO A 5 5.23 -10.72 13.10
CA PRO A 5 4.70 -9.35 13.14
C PRO A 5 4.22 -8.88 11.77
N SER A 6 4.92 -9.27 10.70
CA SER A 6 4.50 -8.96 9.33
C SER A 6 3.19 -9.67 8.98
N GLN A 7 3.01 -10.91 9.43
CA GLN A 7 1.75 -11.66 9.24
C GLN A 7 0.59 -11.00 10.00
N LEU A 8 0.79 -10.58 11.25
CA LEU A 8 -0.22 -9.90 12.06
C LEU A 8 -0.64 -8.57 11.42
N LEU A 9 0.33 -7.76 10.97
CA LEU A 9 0.06 -6.51 10.25
C LEU A 9 -0.64 -6.77 8.91
N ALA A 10 -0.21 -7.76 8.13
CA ALA A 10 -0.90 -8.12 6.88
C ALA A 10 -2.38 -8.50 7.12
N ARG A 11 -2.65 -9.26 8.19
CA ARG A 11 -4.03 -9.63 8.60
C ARG A 11 -4.85 -8.46 9.12
N SER A 12 -4.22 -7.42 9.67
CA SER A 12 -4.93 -6.21 10.08
C SER A 12 -5.21 -5.30 8.88
N LEU A 13 -4.31 -5.24 7.89
CA LEU A 13 -4.47 -4.48 6.65
C LEU A 13 -5.58 -5.02 5.73
N THR A 14 -6.18 -6.16 6.02
CA THR A 14 -7.34 -6.67 5.25
C THR A 14 -8.56 -5.76 5.37
N ILE A 15 -8.68 -4.99 6.47
CA ILE A 15 -9.77 -4.02 6.67
C ILE A 15 -9.41 -2.59 6.23
N LEU A 16 -8.23 -2.40 5.60
CA LEU A 16 -7.80 -1.08 5.15
C LEU A 16 -8.80 -0.53 4.12
N ALA A 17 -9.38 0.62 4.44
CA ALA A 17 -10.38 1.29 3.62
C ALA A 17 -10.21 2.82 3.71
N PRO A 18 -10.51 3.55 2.62
CA PRO A 18 -10.51 5.00 2.66
C PRO A 18 -11.63 5.51 3.58
N THR A 19 -11.38 6.62 4.27
CA THR A 19 -12.34 7.24 5.20
C THR A 19 -12.96 8.53 4.66
N ARG A 20 -12.56 8.93 3.45
CA ARG A 20 -12.92 10.20 2.84
C ARG A 20 -12.83 10.11 1.33
N ASP A 21 -13.69 10.84 0.62
CA ASP A 21 -13.79 10.76 -0.84
C ASP A 21 -12.56 11.32 -1.56
N ASP A 22 -11.89 12.32 -0.98
CA ASP A 22 -10.68 12.95 -1.50
C ASP A 22 -9.38 12.23 -1.10
N TYR A 23 -9.44 10.92 -0.76
CA TYR A 23 -8.28 10.15 -0.31
C TYR A 23 -7.08 10.22 -1.28
N ALA A 24 -7.37 10.36 -2.58
CA ALA A 24 -6.41 10.42 -3.68
C ALA A 24 -5.55 11.69 -3.68
N THR A 25 -5.95 12.74 -2.96
CA THR A 25 -5.21 14.00 -2.85
C THR A 25 -4.95 14.44 -1.40
N ALA A 26 -5.74 13.96 -0.44
CA ALA A 26 -5.56 14.25 0.99
C ALA A 26 -4.29 13.62 1.58
N LEU A 27 -3.85 14.10 2.76
CA LEU A 27 -2.70 13.55 3.48
C LEU A 27 -2.87 12.04 3.74
N TYR A 28 -1.87 11.24 3.34
CA TYR A 28 -1.95 9.78 3.37
C TYR A 28 -2.32 9.20 4.74
N ALA A 29 -1.76 9.76 5.82
CA ALA A 29 -2.04 9.35 7.20
C ALA A 29 -3.48 9.61 7.63
N ALA A 30 -4.20 10.52 6.96
CA ALA A 30 -5.59 10.89 7.22
C ALA A 30 -6.58 10.33 6.17
N SER A 31 -6.08 9.67 5.12
CA SER A 31 -6.90 9.16 4.02
C SER A 31 -7.57 7.81 4.31
N PHE A 32 -7.03 7.05 5.27
CA PHE A 32 -7.47 5.68 5.57
C PHE A 32 -7.83 5.49 7.04
N ASN A 33 -8.55 4.41 7.31
CA ASN A 33 -8.95 3.95 8.65
C ASN A 33 -7.79 3.36 9.47
N TRP A 34 -6.59 3.98 9.45
CA TRP A 34 -5.41 3.52 10.20
C TRP A 34 -5.70 3.22 11.69
N PRO A 35 -6.45 4.05 12.44
CA PRO A 35 -6.81 3.71 13.81
C PRO A 35 -7.51 2.34 13.96
N ALA A 36 -8.41 2.00 13.03
CA ALA A 36 -9.11 0.71 13.05
C ALA A 36 -8.17 -0.45 12.68
N VAL A 37 -7.28 -0.25 11.69
CA VAL A 37 -6.25 -1.23 11.34
C VAL A 37 -5.35 -1.55 12.53
N PHE A 38 -4.93 -0.53 13.28
CA PHE A 38 -4.06 -0.70 14.45
C PHE A 38 -4.78 -1.25 15.69
N ALA A 39 -6.07 -0.92 15.88
CA ALA A 39 -6.90 -1.59 16.88
C ALA A 39 -7.00 -3.10 16.58
N ARG A 40 -7.27 -3.47 15.32
CA ARG A 40 -7.28 -4.87 14.89
C ARG A 40 -5.91 -5.55 15.07
N LEU A 41 -4.81 -4.84 14.83
CA LEU A 41 -3.47 -5.38 15.08
C LEU A 41 -3.28 -5.73 16.56
N GLN A 42 -3.71 -4.85 17.46
CA GLN A 42 -3.64 -5.08 18.91
C GLN A 42 -4.45 -6.33 19.30
N ASP A 43 -5.69 -6.45 18.81
CA ASP A 43 -6.53 -7.63 19.07
C ASP A 43 -5.85 -8.93 18.61
N LEU A 44 -5.23 -8.90 17.42
CA LEU A 44 -4.50 -10.05 16.88
C LEU A 44 -3.24 -10.36 17.69
N CYS A 45 -2.50 -9.35 18.13
CA CYS A 45 -1.34 -9.53 19.03
C CYS A 45 -1.77 -10.22 20.33
N THR A 46 -2.85 -9.76 20.97
CA THR A 46 -3.39 -10.38 22.18
C THR A 46 -3.85 -11.81 21.94
N ALA A 47 -4.64 -12.05 20.88
CA ALA A 47 -5.16 -13.38 20.56
C ALA A 47 -4.05 -14.41 20.25
N HIS A 48 -2.93 -13.97 19.68
CA HIS A 48 -1.79 -14.81 19.37
C HIS A 48 -0.70 -14.80 20.44
N GLY A 49 -0.90 -14.12 21.58
CA GLY A 49 0.09 -13.99 22.64
C GLY A 49 1.41 -13.38 22.16
N TYR A 50 1.35 -12.47 21.17
CA TYR A 50 2.53 -11.82 20.60
C TYR A 50 2.77 -10.45 21.27
N PRO A 51 3.79 -10.33 22.13
CA PRO A 51 3.92 -9.16 23.00
C PRO A 51 4.63 -7.93 22.39
N TRP A 52 4.83 -7.90 21.06
CA TRP A 52 5.37 -6.78 20.24
C TRP A 52 6.29 -5.82 21.01
N HIS A 53 7.43 -6.34 21.47
CA HIS A 53 8.33 -5.61 22.37
C HIS A 53 9.17 -4.55 21.67
N GLU A 54 9.46 -4.74 20.38
CA GLU A 54 10.38 -3.88 19.64
C GLU A 54 9.64 -3.05 18.59
N ALA A 55 9.98 -1.76 18.52
CA ALA A 55 9.49 -0.89 17.47
C ALA A 55 9.98 -1.39 16.11
N ARG A 56 9.07 -1.47 15.15
CA ARG A 56 9.35 -2.02 13.83
C ARG A 56 8.96 -1.06 12.72
N GLY A 57 9.86 -0.91 11.75
CA GLY A 57 9.62 -0.13 10.54
C GLY A 57 9.16 -1.02 9.38
N PHE A 58 8.15 -0.55 8.66
CA PHE A 58 7.66 -1.10 7.40
C PHE A 58 7.83 -0.07 6.29
N CYS A 59 7.95 -0.53 5.05
CA CYS A 59 8.06 0.35 3.88
C CYS A 59 6.68 0.52 3.25
N VAL A 60 6.29 1.76 2.96
CA VAL A 60 5.02 2.08 2.32
C VAL A 60 5.31 2.84 1.06
N VAL A 61 4.81 2.35 -0.06
CA VAL A 61 4.86 3.06 -1.34
C VAL A 61 3.48 3.64 -1.59
N VAL A 62 3.43 4.93 -1.87
CA VAL A 62 2.21 5.67 -2.22
C VAL A 62 2.37 6.15 -3.64
N PHE A 63 1.49 5.71 -4.52
CA PHE A 63 1.38 6.14 -5.90
C PHE A 63 0.11 6.97 -6.05
N ARG A 64 0.25 8.27 -6.29
CA ARG A 64 -0.88 9.15 -6.63
C ARG A 64 -0.82 9.44 -8.11
N SER A 65 -1.99 9.48 -8.73
CA SER A 65 -2.07 9.72 -10.16
C SER A 65 -3.30 10.54 -10.51
N ARG A 66 -3.26 11.15 -11.69
CA ARG A 66 -4.44 11.66 -12.37
C ARG A 66 -4.50 11.03 -13.75
N LEU A 67 -5.56 10.28 -14.02
CA LEU A 67 -5.79 9.65 -15.31
C LEU A 67 -6.01 10.68 -16.42
N ARG A 68 -5.56 10.36 -17.64
CA ARG A 68 -5.94 11.12 -18.84
C ARG A 68 -7.40 10.86 -19.18
N ALA A 69 -8.05 11.88 -19.73
CA ALA A 69 -9.34 11.70 -20.38
C ALA A 69 -9.24 10.64 -21.47
N GLY A 70 -10.09 9.60 -21.40
CA GLY A 70 -10.09 8.48 -22.33
C GLY A 70 -8.95 7.47 -22.13
N ALA A 71 -8.28 7.48 -20.97
CA ALA A 71 -7.32 6.43 -20.62
C ALA A 71 -7.98 5.04 -20.73
N ASP A 72 -7.25 4.09 -21.31
CA ASP A 72 -7.70 2.71 -21.49
C ASP A 72 -7.83 2.02 -20.13
N ALA A 73 -9.07 1.83 -19.68
CA ALA A 73 -9.39 1.27 -18.38
C ALA A 73 -9.06 -0.23 -18.29
N ASP A 74 -9.24 -0.97 -19.39
CA ASP A 74 -8.94 -2.40 -19.43
C ASP A 74 -7.43 -2.63 -19.37
N TRP A 75 -6.68 -1.82 -20.12
CA TRP A 75 -5.22 -1.89 -20.06
C TRP A 75 -4.67 -1.46 -18.69
N LEU A 76 -5.23 -0.41 -18.08
CA LEU A 76 -4.86 0.00 -16.72
C LEU A 76 -5.13 -1.14 -15.72
N HIS A 77 -6.29 -1.78 -15.81
CA HIS A 77 -6.66 -2.89 -14.95
C HIS A 77 -5.70 -4.08 -15.10
N GLU A 78 -5.35 -4.46 -16.33
CA GLU A 78 -4.38 -5.53 -16.58
C GLU A 78 -3.00 -5.19 -16.00
N LEU A 79 -2.54 -3.94 -16.18
CA LEU A 79 -1.26 -3.51 -15.61
C LEU A 79 -1.25 -3.61 -14.09
N ASP A 80 -2.31 -3.16 -13.42
CA ASP A 80 -2.44 -3.19 -11.97
C ASP A 80 -2.50 -4.63 -11.43
N GLU A 81 -3.36 -5.48 -12.00
CA GLU A 81 -3.51 -6.88 -11.60
C GLU A 81 -2.20 -7.65 -11.74
N ARG A 82 -1.53 -7.52 -12.89
CA ARG A 82 -0.30 -8.26 -13.18
C ARG A 82 0.90 -7.72 -12.40
N SER A 83 0.92 -6.42 -12.10
CA SER A 83 1.90 -5.85 -11.17
C SER A 83 1.68 -6.32 -9.73
N ASP A 84 0.44 -6.49 -9.27
CA ASP A 84 0.15 -7.05 -7.94
C ASP A 84 0.58 -8.53 -7.85
N GLU A 85 0.24 -9.35 -8.84
CA GLU A 85 0.69 -10.76 -8.89
C GLU A 85 2.22 -10.88 -8.81
N GLU A 86 2.94 -10.03 -9.56
CA GLU A 86 4.39 -9.97 -9.56
C GLU A 86 4.96 -9.50 -8.21
N ALA A 87 4.34 -8.49 -7.61
CA ALA A 87 4.70 -8.01 -6.28
C ALA A 87 4.50 -9.09 -5.21
N CYS A 88 3.37 -9.80 -5.25
CA CYS A 88 3.07 -10.94 -4.38
C CYS A 88 4.13 -12.04 -4.52
N ALA A 89 4.46 -12.43 -5.75
CA ALA A 89 5.45 -13.46 -6.05
C ALA A 89 6.87 -13.10 -5.59
N SER A 90 7.22 -11.81 -5.58
CA SER A 90 8.55 -11.33 -5.14
C SER A 90 8.81 -11.51 -3.63
N GLY A 91 7.74 -11.63 -2.84
CA GLY A 91 7.76 -11.83 -1.40
C GLY A 91 8.05 -10.56 -0.58
N GLY A 92 7.43 -10.48 0.61
CA GLY A 92 7.59 -9.35 1.54
C GLY A 92 6.49 -8.29 1.44
N LEU A 93 5.59 -8.40 0.47
CA LEU A 93 4.37 -7.62 0.38
C LEU A 93 3.40 -8.01 1.51
N LEU A 94 2.86 -7.01 2.20
CA LEU A 94 1.87 -7.18 3.27
C LEU A 94 0.46 -6.80 2.81
N LYS A 95 0.37 -5.79 1.95
CA LYS A 95 -0.87 -5.33 1.35
C LYS A 95 -0.56 -4.61 0.04
N TYR A 96 -1.30 -4.96 -1.00
CA TYR A 96 -1.55 -4.07 -2.13
C TYR A 96 -2.98 -3.54 -2.00
N TRP A 97 -3.15 -2.23 -2.18
CA TRP A 97 -4.45 -1.58 -2.23
C TRP A 97 -4.49 -0.63 -3.44
N PHE A 98 -5.57 -0.71 -4.21
CA PHE A 98 -5.83 0.20 -5.33
C PHE A 98 -7.17 0.89 -5.11
N GLY A 99 -7.19 2.21 -5.32
CA GLY A 99 -8.41 3.00 -5.35
C GLY A 99 -9.04 3.04 -6.74
N GLY A 100 -10.25 3.60 -6.79
CA GLY A 100 -10.85 4.06 -8.04
C GLY A 100 -10.48 5.51 -8.31
N ALA A 101 -10.39 5.87 -9.59
CA ALA A 101 -10.25 7.27 -9.97
C ALA A 101 -11.55 8.02 -9.66
N ASP A 102 -11.42 9.22 -9.11
CA ASP A 102 -12.55 10.11 -8.87
C ASP A 102 -13.05 10.77 -10.18
N TRP A 103 -14.03 11.66 -10.07
CA TRP A 103 -14.59 12.39 -11.21
C TRP A 103 -13.59 13.30 -11.94
N ARG A 104 -12.47 13.67 -11.30
CA ARG A 104 -11.36 14.42 -11.91
C ARG A 104 -10.31 13.51 -12.53
N GLY A 105 -10.43 12.20 -12.31
CA GLY A 105 -9.44 11.20 -12.66
C GLY A 105 -8.35 11.01 -11.60
N ASP A 106 -8.44 11.68 -10.44
CA ASP A 106 -7.44 11.53 -9.37
C ASP A 106 -7.60 10.16 -8.72
N ASN A 107 -6.50 9.42 -8.58
CA ASN A 107 -6.47 8.08 -7.99
C ASN A 107 -5.27 7.91 -7.04
N LEU A 108 -5.33 6.89 -6.19
CA LEU A 108 -4.23 6.45 -5.36
C LEU A 108 -4.15 4.92 -5.34
N ALA A 109 -2.94 4.41 -5.49
CA ALA A 109 -2.58 3.04 -5.14
C ALA A 109 -1.53 3.06 -4.03
N THR A 110 -1.54 2.07 -3.16
CA THR A 110 -0.52 1.94 -2.13
C THR A 110 -0.18 0.49 -1.84
N CYS A 111 1.10 0.24 -1.57
CA CYS A 111 1.55 -1.05 -1.12
C CYS A 111 2.42 -0.93 0.14
N ILE A 112 2.21 -1.87 1.06
CA ILE A 112 2.90 -1.95 2.34
C ILE A 112 3.77 -3.20 2.32
N TRP A 113 5.04 -3.04 2.67
CA TRP A 113 6.08 -4.04 2.57
C TRP A 113 6.79 -4.21 3.91
N ARG A 114 7.28 -5.42 4.17
CA ARG A 114 8.12 -5.73 5.33
C ARG A 114 9.33 -4.81 5.44
N CYS A 115 9.97 -4.46 4.32
CA CYS A 115 11.09 -3.51 4.29
C CYS A 115 11.28 -2.89 2.89
N ARG A 116 12.16 -1.87 2.81
CA ARG A 116 12.46 -1.16 1.55
C ARG A 116 13.10 -2.07 0.50
N ALA A 117 13.95 -3.01 0.91
CA ALA A 117 14.59 -3.95 -0.01
C ALA A 117 13.56 -4.88 -0.67
N ASP A 118 12.51 -5.28 0.05
CA ASP A 118 11.42 -6.09 -0.51
C ASP A 118 10.61 -5.27 -1.53
N ALA A 119 10.25 -4.03 -1.19
CA ALA A 119 9.55 -3.13 -2.11
C ALA A 119 10.34 -2.88 -3.42
N GLN A 120 11.66 -2.71 -3.31
CA GLN A 120 12.52 -2.57 -4.49
C GLN A 120 12.46 -3.81 -5.37
N ARG A 121 12.63 -5.01 -4.82
CA ARG A 121 12.57 -6.26 -5.60
C ARG A 121 11.22 -6.45 -6.26
N GLY A 122 10.13 -6.14 -5.55
CA GLY A 122 8.77 -6.21 -6.10
C GLY A 122 8.52 -5.30 -7.29
N GLY A 123 9.16 -4.13 -7.34
CA GLY A 123 9.02 -3.17 -8.43
C GLY A 123 9.90 -3.40 -9.67
N LEU A 124 10.75 -4.44 -9.68
CA LEU A 124 11.75 -4.67 -10.75
C LEU A 124 11.25 -5.57 -11.89
N GLY A 125 10.11 -6.24 -11.73
CA GLY A 125 9.69 -7.22 -12.71
C GLY A 125 9.14 -6.63 -14.01
N ALA A 126 8.73 -7.53 -14.91
CA ALA A 126 8.35 -7.18 -16.27
C ALA A 126 7.06 -6.35 -16.31
N TRP A 127 6.08 -6.66 -15.45
CA TRP A 127 4.80 -5.94 -15.43
C TRP A 127 4.94 -4.55 -14.85
N HIS A 128 5.72 -4.38 -13.78
CA HIS A 128 6.05 -3.03 -13.30
C HIS A 128 6.83 -2.19 -14.32
N ARG A 129 7.69 -2.80 -15.14
CA ARG A 129 8.36 -2.10 -16.26
C ARG A 129 7.35 -1.66 -17.33
N ARG A 130 6.37 -2.50 -17.67
CA ARG A 130 5.29 -2.16 -18.61
C ARG A 130 4.41 -1.03 -18.08
N ALA A 131 3.98 -1.12 -16.81
CA ALA A 131 3.17 -0.08 -16.16
C ALA A 131 3.89 1.29 -16.16
N ARG A 132 5.19 1.31 -15.83
CA ARG A 132 6.00 2.54 -15.93
C ARG A 132 6.13 3.04 -17.38
N GLY A 133 6.24 2.13 -18.35
CA GLY A 133 6.29 2.48 -19.77
C GLY A 133 5.01 3.13 -20.27
N ALA A 134 3.86 2.62 -19.85
CA ALA A 134 2.53 3.14 -20.19
C ALA A 134 2.16 4.44 -19.47
N ALA A 135 3.01 4.93 -18.54
CA ALA A 135 2.63 6.05 -17.68
C ALA A 135 2.29 7.33 -18.45
N ARG A 136 2.95 7.59 -19.59
CA ARG A 136 2.66 8.77 -20.42
C ARG A 136 1.32 8.67 -21.15
N GLU A 137 0.88 7.45 -21.44
CA GLU A 137 -0.36 7.14 -22.14
C GLU A 137 -1.57 7.17 -21.21
N LEU A 138 -1.38 6.71 -19.97
CA LEU A 138 -2.49 6.55 -19.00
C LEU A 138 -2.67 7.77 -18.09
N TYR A 139 -1.59 8.49 -17.76
CA TYR A 139 -1.62 9.53 -16.72
C TYR A 139 -1.30 10.93 -17.24
N GLU A 140 -2.05 11.92 -16.76
CA GLU A 140 -1.72 13.35 -16.86
C GLU A 140 -0.60 13.69 -15.90
N ARG A 141 -0.68 13.14 -14.68
CA ARG A 141 0.27 13.35 -13.60
C ARG A 141 0.43 12.07 -12.79
N VAL A 142 1.65 11.84 -12.34
CA VAL A 142 1.99 10.79 -11.38
C VAL A 142 2.90 11.36 -10.28
N GLU A 143 2.75 10.85 -9.07
CA GLU A 143 3.59 11.16 -7.93
C GLU A 143 3.87 9.87 -7.14
N PHE A 144 5.13 9.66 -6.79
CA PHE A 144 5.56 8.54 -5.97
C PHE A 144 6.17 9.05 -4.67
N ALA A 145 5.68 8.53 -3.55
CA ALA A 145 6.28 8.71 -2.25
C ALA A 145 6.61 7.35 -1.63
N VAL A 146 7.76 7.28 -0.95
CA VAL A 146 8.13 6.14 -0.12
C VAL A 146 8.18 6.63 1.31
N LEU A 147 7.26 6.11 2.13
CA LEU A 147 7.16 6.41 3.56
C LEU A 147 7.68 5.22 4.36
N ARG A 148 8.08 5.49 5.59
CA ARG A 148 8.28 4.46 6.60
C ARG A 148 7.11 4.47 7.57
N LEU A 149 6.46 3.33 7.75
CA LEU A 149 5.48 3.12 8.81
C LEU A 149 6.20 2.55 10.02
N GLU A 150 6.33 3.33 11.08
CA GLU A 150 6.88 2.88 12.36
C GLU A 150 5.74 2.39 13.25
N VAL A 151 5.89 1.22 13.85
CA VAL A 151 4.91 0.58 14.72
C VAL A 151 5.59 0.17 16.03
N GLY A 152 5.14 0.73 17.15
CA GLY A 152 5.62 0.45 18.50
C GLY A 152 4.48 0.01 19.44
N ASP A 153 4.87 -0.47 20.63
CA ASP A 153 3.98 -0.89 21.73
C ASP A 153 2.72 -1.67 21.28
N GLY A 154 2.89 -2.84 20.64
CA GLY A 154 1.73 -3.64 20.23
C GLY A 154 0.88 -3.05 19.12
N GLY A 155 1.31 -1.96 18.48
CA GLY A 155 0.49 -1.21 17.52
C GLY A 155 -0.30 -0.07 18.17
N ARG A 156 -0.06 0.27 19.44
CA ARG A 156 -0.63 1.47 20.08
C ARG A 156 0.03 2.75 19.59
N GLU A 157 1.32 2.67 19.30
CA GLU A 157 2.07 3.76 18.72
C GLU A 157 2.34 3.45 17.26
N TRP A 158 1.93 4.34 16.38
CA TRP A 158 2.26 4.23 14.97
C TRP A 158 2.36 5.61 14.32
N ARG A 159 3.24 5.73 13.33
CA ARG A 159 3.39 6.96 12.53
C ARG A 159 4.01 6.70 11.17
N PHE A 160 3.75 7.61 10.24
CA PHE A 160 4.45 7.68 8.97
C PHE A 160 5.56 8.73 9.06
N THR A 161 6.75 8.40 8.53
CA THR A 161 7.91 9.29 8.40
C THR A 161 8.49 9.24 7.00
#